data_AF-A0A4Y2US06-F1
#
_entry.id   AF-A0A4Y2US06-F1
#
_cell.length_a   1.000
_cell.length_b   1.000
_cell.length_c   1.000
_cell.angle_alpha   90.00
_cell.angle_beta   90.00
_cell.angle_gamma   90.00
#
_symmetry.space_group_name_H-M   'P 1'
#
loop_
_entity.id
_entity.type
_entity.pdbx_description
1 polymer ?
#
loop_
_entity_poly.entity_id
_entity_poly.type
_entity_poly.pdbx_seq_one_letter_code
_entity_poly.pdbx_strand_id
1 'polypeptide(L)'
;MTIKLDRKKESLTRKLLEQERAATADLVEKHSKEMLSLINEKRTEFVRSQNLNDREEYLSEDLVPYPTHPPPPSPPLISKIEIYSDPSVFAELDQIAINVAQNDQQTFTDLVRQLIGSCVTDVEKAR
;
A
#
# COMPACT_ATOMS: atom_id res chain seq x y z
N MET A 1 9.93 23.47 -35.66
CA MET A 1 8.69 22.68 -35.55
C MET A 1 7.60 23.56 -34.97
N THR A 2 6.35 23.42 -35.39
CA THR A 2 5.24 24.31 -34.99
C THR A 2 4.52 23.78 -33.75
N ILE A 3 4.04 24.68 -32.90
CA ILE A 3 3.30 24.38 -31.64
C ILE A 3 2.14 23.39 -31.86
N LYS A 4 1.51 23.40 -33.04
CA LYS A 4 0.42 22.48 -33.39
C LYS A 4 0.90 21.03 -33.59
N LEU A 5 2.08 20.83 -34.16
CA LEU A 5 2.67 19.50 -34.35
C LEU A 5 3.12 18.90 -33.02
N ASP A 6 3.71 19.71 -32.15
CA ASP A 6 4.18 19.26 -30.83
C ASP A 6 3.01 18.83 -29.93
N ARG A 7 1.93 19.61 -29.88
CA ARG A 7 0.69 19.24 -29.15
C ARG A 7 0.06 17.94 -29.68
N LYS A 8 0.10 17.73 -31.00
CA LYS A 8 -0.43 16.49 -31.61
C LYS A 8 0.44 15.29 -31.28
N LYS A 9 1.76 15.46 -31.27
CA LYS A 9 2.73 14.43 -30.86
C LYS A 9 2.52 14.05 -29.40
N GLU A 10 2.42 15.04 -28.51
CA GLU A 10 2.17 14.85 -27.07
C GLU A 10 0.85 14.12 -26.80
N SER A 11 -0.22 14.50 -27.51
CA SER A 11 -1.52 13.83 -27.40
C SER A 11 -1.46 12.38 -27.84
N LEU A 12 -0.72 12.08 -28.93
CA LEU A 12 -0.55 10.71 -29.40
C LEU A 12 0.26 9.86 -28.39
N THR A 13 1.36 10.41 -27.86
CA THR A 13 2.17 9.71 -26.86
C THR A 13 1.38 9.45 -25.58
N ARG A 14 0.54 10.39 -25.15
CA ARG A 14 -0.34 10.20 -23.99
C ARG A 14 -1.36 9.09 -24.22
N LYS A 15 -1.98 9.02 -25.40
CA LYS A 15 -2.90 7.94 -25.76
C LYS A 15 -2.24 6.57 -25.77
N LEU A 16 -1.02 6.48 -26.31
CA LEU A 16 -0.26 5.21 -26.30
C LEU A 16 0.07 4.76 -24.88
N LEU A 17 0.49 5.68 -24.01
CA LEU A 17 0.76 5.37 -22.60
C LEU A 17 -0.52 4.94 -21.86
N GLU A 18 -1.66 5.57 -22.15
CA GLU A 18 -2.94 5.21 -21.56
C GLU A 18 -3.41 3.81 -22.01
N GLN A 19 -3.21 3.47 -23.28
CA GLN A 19 -3.48 2.13 -23.81
C GLN A 19 -2.58 1.06 -23.18
N GLU A 20 -1.28 1.35 -23.00
CA GLU A 20 -0.36 0.43 -22.33
C GLU A 20 -0.77 0.19 -20.87
N ARG A 21 -1.14 1.26 -20.15
CA ARG A 21 -1.64 1.18 -18.78
C ARG A 21 -2.93 0.37 -18.71
N ALA A 22 -3.86 0.57 -19.63
CA ALA A 22 -5.11 -0.19 -19.70
C ALA A 22 -4.85 -1.69 -19.95
N ALA A 23 -4.00 -2.02 -20.93
CA ALA A 23 -3.65 -3.41 -21.21
C ALA A 23 -2.97 -4.11 -20.02
N THR A 24 -2.13 -3.37 -19.28
CA THR A 24 -1.50 -3.87 -18.05
C THR A 24 -2.53 -4.07 -16.94
N ALA A 25 -3.47 -3.14 -16.78
CA ALA A 25 -4.55 -3.25 -15.80
C ALA A 25 -5.43 -4.50 -16.08
N ASP A 26 -5.84 -4.71 -17.33
CA ASP A 26 -6.64 -5.87 -17.74
C ASP A 26 -5.89 -7.20 -17.48
N LEU A 27 -4.59 -7.23 -17.77
CA LEU A 27 -3.76 -8.40 -17.53
C LEU A 27 -3.63 -8.71 -16.02
N VAL A 28 -3.40 -7.68 -15.21
CA VAL A 28 -3.32 -7.81 -13.74
C VAL A 28 -4.66 -8.27 -13.16
N GLU A 29 -5.77 -7.71 -13.64
CA GLU A 29 -7.12 -8.12 -13.21
C GLU A 29 -7.36 -9.60 -13.51
N LYS A 30 -7.05 -10.05 -14.73
CA LYS A 30 -7.17 -11.47 -15.12
C LYS A 30 -6.32 -12.37 -14.22
N HIS A 31 -5.04 -12.06 -14.04
CA HIS A 31 -4.15 -12.87 -13.20
C HIS A 31 -4.58 -12.88 -11.74
N SER A 32 -5.05 -11.76 -11.20
CA SER A 32 -5.52 -11.69 -9.82
C SER A 32 -6.74 -12.60 -9.61
N LYS A 33 -7.68 -12.61 -10.57
CA LYS A 33 -8.86 -13.46 -10.53
C LYS A 33 -8.52 -14.95 -10.61
N GLU A 34 -7.59 -15.33 -11.50
CA GLU A 34 -7.10 -16.71 -11.61
C GLU A 34 -6.42 -17.15 -10.30
N MET A 35 -5.54 -16.31 -9.74
CA MET A 35 -4.85 -16.60 -8.48
C MET A 35 -5.82 -16.79 -7.30
N LEU A 36 -6.83 -15.93 -7.17
CA LEU A 36 -7.86 -16.04 -6.13
C LEU A 36 -8.71 -17.31 -6.30
N SER A 37 -9.01 -17.71 -7.54
CA SER A 37 -9.67 -18.97 -7.83
C SER A 37 -8.83 -20.17 -7.36
N LEU A 38 -7.52 -20.18 -7.66
CA LEU A 38 -6.61 -21.23 -7.20
C LEU A 38 -6.51 -21.29 -5.67
N ILE A 39 -6.48 -20.14 -4.99
CA ILE A 39 -6.47 -20.08 -3.52
C ILE A 39 -7.73 -20.73 -2.96
N ASN A 40 -8.91 -20.38 -3.48
CA ASN A 40 -10.17 -20.96 -3.02
C ASN A 40 -10.22 -22.48 -3.29
N GLU A 41 -9.81 -22.93 -4.48
CA GLU A 41 -9.72 -24.36 -4.80
C GLU A 41 -8.81 -25.09 -3.81
N LYS A 42 -7.60 -24.59 -3.57
CA LYS A 42 -6.64 -25.21 -2.63
C LYS A 42 -7.13 -25.21 -1.20
N ARG A 43 -7.83 -24.15 -0.74
CA ARG A 43 -8.46 -24.14 0.59
C ARG A 43 -9.55 -25.19 0.70
N THR A 44 -10.39 -25.35 -0.32
CA THR A 44 -11.44 -26.39 -0.31
C THR A 44 -10.84 -27.81 -0.33
N GLU A 45 -9.77 -28.05 -1.09
CA GLU A 45 -9.03 -29.32 -1.07
C GLU A 45 -8.42 -29.60 0.31
N PHE A 46 -7.84 -28.58 0.95
CA PHE A 46 -7.24 -28.67 2.27
C PHE A 46 -8.28 -28.99 3.34
N VAL A 47 -9.42 -28.29 3.33
CA VAL A 47 -10.56 -28.57 4.22
C VAL A 47 -11.09 -29.98 3.97
N ARG A 48 -11.26 -30.39 2.71
CA ARG A 48 -11.71 -31.75 2.36
C ARG A 48 -10.75 -32.84 2.87
N SER A 49 -9.44 -32.57 2.81
CA SER A 49 -8.39 -33.49 3.27
C SER A 49 -8.27 -33.53 4.80
N GLN A 50 -8.50 -32.40 5.49
CA GLN A 50 -8.52 -32.34 6.96
C GLN A 50 -9.77 -33.01 7.57
N ASN A 51 -10.94 -32.92 6.92
CA ASN A 51 -12.17 -33.57 7.38
C ASN A 51 -12.07 -35.12 7.47
N LEU A 52 -11.02 -35.73 6.93
CA LEU A 52 -10.72 -37.17 7.04
C LEU A 52 -9.90 -37.55 8.29
N ASN A 53 -9.38 -36.58 9.08
CA ASN A 53 -8.41 -36.80 10.15
C ASN A 53 -8.87 -36.40 11.58
N ASP A 54 -10.18 -36.30 11.81
CA ASP A 54 -10.83 -36.07 13.12
C ASP A 54 -10.64 -34.71 13.83
N ARG A 55 -11.77 -34.30 14.42
CA ARG A 55 -11.99 -33.51 15.65
C ARG A 55 -12.43 -32.05 15.49
N GLU A 56 -13.65 -31.85 15.98
CA GLU A 56 -14.49 -30.66 16.04
C GLU A 56 -13.82 -29.41 16.65
N GLU A 57 -14.42 -28.25 16.34
CA GLU A 57 -14.42 -26.99 17.11
C GLU A 57 -13.69 -25.74 16.54
N TYR A 58 -13.38 -25.66 15.24
CA TYR A 58 -12.95 -24.38 14.60
C TYR A 58 -13.52 -24.13 13.19
N LEU A 59 -14.60 -24.81 12.80
CA LEU A 59 -15.09 -24.87 11.41
C LEU A 59 -15.87 -23.65 10.89
N SER A 60 -16.19 -22.65 11.72
CA SER A 60 -17.04 -21.55 11.28
C SER A 60 -16.33 -20.49 10.43
N GLU A 61 -15.01 -20.37 10.54
CA GLU A 61 -14.24 -19.30 9.86
C GLU A 61 -13.60 -19.77 8.53
N ASP A 62 -13.31 -21.06 8.39
CA ASP A 62 -12.63 -21.63 7.21
C ASP A 62 -13.54 -21.91 6.00
N LEU A 63 -14.86 -21.73 6.14
CA LEU A 63 -15.82 -21.87 5.05
C LEU A 63 -16.16 -20.55 4.34
N VAL A 64 -15.63 -19.42 4.80
CA VAL A 64 -15.84 -18.14 4.14
C VAL A 64 -14.94 -18.07 2.91
N PRO A 65 -15.48 -17.94 1.68
CA PRO A 65 -14.67 -17.78 0.49
C PRO A 65 -13.74 -16.58 0.65
N TYR A 66 -12.47 -16.74 0.25
CA TYR A 66 -11.54 -15.62 0.30
C TYR A 66 -12.09 -14.49 -0.60
N PRO A 67 -12.18 -13.25 -0.10
CA PRO A 67 -12.80 -12.16 -0.84
C PRO A 67 -12.09 -11.95 -2.17
N THR A 68 -12.87 -11.91 -3.26
CA THR A 68 -12.33 -11.79 -4.63
C THR A 68 -11.92 -10.37 -4.98
N HIS A 69 -12.27 -9.40 -4.13
CA HIS A 69 -11.92 -8.00 -4.28
C HIS A 69 -11.33 -7.49 -2.96
N PRO A 70 -10.28 -6.65 -3.04
CA PRO A 70 -9.80 -5.97 -1.85
C PRO A 70 -10.94 -5.12 -1.26
N PRO A 71 -10.96 -4.94 0.08
CA PRO A 71 -11.95 -4.07 0.69
C PRO A 71 -11.82 -2.66 0.10
N PRO A 72 -12.94 -1.94 -0.08
CA PRO A 72 -12.90 -0.58 -0.59
C PRO A 72 -12.03 0.29 0.33
N PRO A 73 -11.25 1.24 -0.22
CA PRO A 73 -10.49 2.17 0.60
C PRO A 73 -11.47 2.95 1.48
N SER A 74 -11.32 2.81 2.79
CA SER A 74 -12.11 3.54 3.77
C SER A 74 -11.24 4.60 4.44
N PRO A 75 -11.81 5.77 4.79
CA PRO A 75 -11.07 6.74 5.57
C PRO A 75 -10.71 6.14 6.93
N PRO A 76 -9.60 6.58 7.55
CA PRO A 76 -9.27 6.18 8.90
C PRO A 76 -10.41 6.57 9.84
N LEU A 77 -10.87 5.60 10.65
CA LEU A 77 -11.98 5.79 11.57
C LEU A 77 -11.59 6.56 12.84
N ILE A 78 -10.29 6.65 13.11
CA ILE A 78 -9.73 7.17 14.36
C ILE A 78 -8.87 8.39 14.05
N SER A 79 -9.09 9.48 14.77
CA SER A 79 -8.30 10.70 14.62
C SER A 79 -6.95 10.59 15.33
N LYS A 80 -5.95 11.40 14.92
CA LYS A 80 -4.65 11.45 15.62
C LYS A 80 -4.80 11.80 17.11
N ILE A 81 -5.80 12.60 17.47
CA ILE A 81 -6.05 13.05 18.86
C ILE A 81 -6.53 11.88 19.73
N GLU A 82 -7.24 10.92 19.15
CA GLU A 82 -7.68 9.70 19.85
C GLU A 82 -6.53 8.72 20.11
N ILE A 83 -5.50 8.75 19.27
CA ILE A 83 -4.31 7.87 19.40
C ILE A 83 -3.26 8.51 20.31
N TYR A 84 -3.09 9.82 20.22
CA TYR A 84 -2.07 10.57 20.96
C TYR A 84 -2.73 11.55 21.92
N SER A 85 -2.94 11.09 23.16
CA SER A 85 -3.50 11.92 24.23
C SER A 85 -2.51 12.97 24.75
N ASP A 86 -1.21 12.71 24.63
CA ASP A 86 -0.14 13.61 25.06
C ASP A 86 0.79 13.92 23.87
N PRO A 87 0.98 15.20 23.48
CA PRO A 87 1.91 15.59 22.43
C PRO A 87 3.39 15.32 22.79
N SER A 88 3.71 15.11 24.06
CA SER A 88 5.09 14.85 24.52
C SER A 88 5.71 13.59 23.91
N VAL A 89 4.88 12.66 23.42
CA VAL A 89 5.32 11.48 22.65
C VAL A 89 6.11 11.83 21.39
N PHE A 90 6.01 13.06 20.89
CA PHE A 90 6.72 13.56 19.72
C PHE A 90 7.97 14.38 20.06
N ALA A 91 8.25 14.62 21.34
CA ALA A 91 9.30 15.55 21.76
C ALA A 91 10.68 15.21 21.19
N GLU A 92 11.03 13.93 21.11
CA GLU A 92 12.32 13.49 20.54
C GLU A 92 12.41 13.77 19.03
N LEU A 93 11.34 13.48 18.28
CA LEU A 93 11.26 13.75 16.85
C LEU A 93 11.30 15.26 16.57
N ASP A 94 10.57 16.04 17.36
CA ASP A 94 10.57 17.50 17.25
C ASP A 94 11.96 18.08 17.52
N GLN A 95 12.68 17.58 18.53
CA GLN A 95 14.04 18.01 18.81
C GLN A 95 14.99 17.69 17.65
N ILE A 96 14.88 16.51 17.04
CA ILE A 96 15.67 16.16 15.85
C ILE A 96 15.35 17.13 14.71
N ALA A 97 14.08 17.40 14.43
CA ALA A 97 13.68 18.32 13.38
C ALA A 97 14.18 19.76 13.64
N ILE A 98 14.09 20.23 14.88
CA ILE A 98 14.62 21.55 15.28
C ILE A 98 16.14 21.60 15.08
N ASN A 99 16.87 20.59 15.55
CA ASN A 99 18.32 20.52 15.41
C ASN A 99 18.74 20.49 13.94
N VAL A 100 18.05 19.71 13.11
CA VAL A 100 18.32 19.62 11.67
C VAL A 100 18.03 20.97 10.99
N ALA A 101 16.97 21.67 11.38
CA ALA A 101 16.61 22.99 10.85
C ALA A 101 17.58 24.11 11.27
N GLN A 102 18.25 23.96 12.42
CA GLN A 102 19.29 24.90 12.87
C GLN A 102 20.63 24.72 12.15
N ASN A 103 20.84 23.58 11.50
CA ASN A 103 22.05 23.26 10.76
C ASN A 103 21.88 23.56 9.26
N ASP A 104 22.96 24.00 8.60
CA ASP A 104 22.96 24.20 7.15
C ASP A 104 22.98 22.84 6.42
N GLN A 105 21.87 22.52 5.78
CA GLN A 105 21.70 21.28 5.01
C GLN A 105 22.15 21.49 3.56
N GLN A 106 23.20 20.79 3.13
CA GLN A 106 23.77 20.97 1.80
C GLN A 106 22.93 20.32 0.68
N THR A 107 22.27 19.21 0.97
CA THR A 107 21.44 18.50 -0.02
C THR A 107 20.12 18.02 0.59
N PHE A 108 19.09 17.91 -0.26
CA PHE A 108 17.79 17.38 0.13
C PHE A 108 17.91 15.93 0.65
N THR A 109 18.77 15.13 0.02
CA THR A 109 19.01 13.74 0.44
C THR A 109 19.60 13.66 1.84
N ASP A 110 20.53 14.55 2.18
CA ASP A 110 21.15 14.59 3.52
C ASP A 110 20.15 15.07 4.57
N LEU A 111 19.35 16.09 4.24
CA LEU A 111 18.23 16.54 5.08
C LEU A 111 17.28 15.37 5.40
N VAL A 112 16.81 14.66 4.39
CA VAL A 112 15.89 13.53 4.57
C VAL A 112 16.54 12.43 5.40
N ARG A 113 17.81 12.07 5.12
CA ARG A 113 18.55 11.07 5.90
C ARG A 113 18.69 11.44 7.37
N GLN A 114 18.95 12.71 7.69
CA GLN A 114 19.08 13.18 9.06
C GLN A 114 17.73 13.18 9.80
N LEU A 115 16.63 13.53 9.12
CA LEU A 115 15.30 13.53 9.71
C LEU A 115 14.77 12.12 9.99
N ILE A 116 15.00 11.16 9.10
CA ILE A 116 14.45 9.80 9.22
C ILE A 116 15.41 8.78 9.82
N GLY A 117 16.65 9.19 10.14
CA GLY A 117 17.74 8.29 10.51
C GLY A 117 17.48 7.48 11.79
N SER A 118 16.69 8.03 12.72
CA SER A 118 16.27 7.37 13.96
C SER A 118 14.96 6.60 13.84
N CYS A 119 14.22 6.77 12.73
CA CYS A 119 12.92 6.12 12.53
C CYS A 119 13.11 4.68 12.05
N VAL A 120 12.52 3.72 12.77
CA VAL A 120 12.66 2.28 12.49
C VAL A 120 11.53 1.81 11.57
N THR A 121 10.31 2.27 11.81
CA THR A 121 9.12 1.85 11.07
C THR A 121 8.78 2.83 9.95
N ASP A 122 8.15 2.34 8.88
CA ASP A 122 7.67 3.21 7.80
C ASP A 122 6.61 4.20 8.29
N VAL A 123 5.88 3.86 9.36
CA VAL A 123 4.91 4.74 10.02
C VAL A 123 5.62 5.93 10.69
N GLU A 124 6.77 5.70 11.33
CA GLU A 124 7.58 6.77 11.92
C GLU A 124 8.24 7.66 10.86
N LYS A 125 8.62 7.10 9.71
CA LYS A 125 9.21 7.87 8.59
C LYS A 125 8.18 8.70 7.82
N ALA A 126 6.94 8.21 7.72
CA ALA A 126 5.86 8.87 6.99
C ALA A 126 5.14 9.95 7.80
N ARG A 127 5.33 9.95 9.12
CA ARG A 127 4.79 10.95 10.03
C ARG A 127 5.49 12.30 9.88
#